data_AF-A0A968QFA1-F1
#
_entry.id   AF-A0A968QFA1-F1
#
_cell.length_a   1.000
_cell.length_b   1.000
_cell.length_c   1.000
_cell.angle_alpha   90.00
_cell.angle_beta   90.00
_cell.angle_gamma   90.00
#
_symmetry.space_group_name_H-M   'P 1'
#
loop_
_entity.id
_entity.type
_entity.pdbx_description
1 polymer ?
#
loop_
_entity_poly.entity_id
_entity_poly.type
_entity_poly.pdbx_seq_one_letter_code
_entity_poly.pdbx_strand_id
1 'polypeptide(L)'
;LQWVDDLGAIAPIAFILIYIVATVAFLPGSLLTLGAGVLFGIVQGSLYVFIGATIGATLAFLVGRYLARGWISQKIAGNQKFSAIDRAVGKEGFKIVLLTRLSPIFPFNLLNYGMGVTGVALKDYVLASVGMIPGTIMYVYIGSLAGSLATIGGETSANPVAQWTIRIIGFVATVAVTLYVTKIARKALDESIDTSDIDAAKN
;
A
#
# COMPACT_ATOMS: atom_id res chain seq x y z
N LEU A 1 21.69 -5.68 -11.98
CA LEU A 1 21.01 -6.24 -10.79
C LEU A 1 21.57 -7.64 -10.43
N GLN A 2 22.89 -7.84 -10.46
CA GLN A 2 23.51 -9.17 -10.21
C GLN A 2 23.37 -9.68 -8.76
N TRP A 3 23.16 -8.80 -7.79
CA TRP A 3 23.12 -9.20 -6.37
C TRP A 3 21.82 -9.90 -5.95
N VAL A 4 20.72 -9.76 -6.71
CA VAL A 4 19.45 -10.44 -6.44
C VAL A 4 19.47 -11.87 -7.02
N ASP A 5 20.16 -12.09 -8.14
CA ASP A 5 20.35 -13.43 -8.71
C ASP A 5 21.22 -14.33 -7.82
N ASP A 6 22.18 -13.77 -7.09
CA ASP A 6 23.03 -14.50 -6.13
C ASP A 6 22.30 -14.91 -4.84
N LEU A 7 21.15 -14.31 -4.52
CA LEU A 7 20.33 -14.64 -3.34
C LEU A 7 19.36 -15.82 -3.59
N GLY A 8 19.20 -16.25 -4.86
CA GLY A 8 18.36 -17.38 -5.22
C GLY A 8 16.94 -17.32 -4.62
N ALA A 9 16.48 -18.43 -4.02
CA ALA A 9 15.14 -18.56 -3.45
C ALA A 9 14.89 -17.74 -2.16
N ILE A 10 15.91 -17.12 -1.57
CA ILE A 10 15.79 -16.39 -0.29
C ILE A 10 15.09 -15.05 -0.49
N ALA A 11 15.38 -14.34 -1.59
CA ALA A 11 14.83 -13.01 -1.84
C ALA A 11 13.29 -13.00 -1.95
N PRO A 12 12.64 -13.93 -2.69
CA PRO A 12 11.18 -14.05 -2.71
C PRO A 12 10.57 -14.35 -1.34
N ILE A 13 11.18 -15.25 -0.57
CA ILE A 13 10.67 -15.66 0.75
C ILE A 13 10.75 -14.48 1.72
N ALA A 14 11.90 -13.80 1.78
CA ALA A 14 12.09 -12.61 2.59
C ALA A 14 11.09 -11.51 2.22
N PHE A 15 10.88 -11.27 0.92
CA PHE A 15 9.90 -10.29 0.44
C PHE A 15 8.47 -10.63 0.90
N ILE A 16 8.04 -11.89 0.76
CA ILE A 16 6.72 -12.33 1.22
C ILE A 16 6.56 -12.12 2.74
N LEU A 17 7.57 -12.49 3.53
CA LEU A 17 7.54 -12.30 4.99
C LEU A 17 7.47 -10.80 5.36
N ILE A 18 8.26 -9.96 4.71
CA ILE A 18 8.21 -8.50 4.89
C ILE A 18 6.82 -7.97 4.52
N TYR A 19 6.23 -8.44 3.42
CA TYR A 19 4.90 -8.03 2.99
C TYR A 19 3.83 -8.39 4.03
N ILE A 20 3.91 -9.61 4.58
CA ILE A 20 2.99 -10.08 5.63
C ILE A 20 3.11 -9.19 6.87
N VAL A 21 4.34 -8.99 7.37
CA VAL A 21 4.60 -8.16 8.54
C VAL A 21 4.14 -6.72 8.30
N ALA A 22 4.44 -6.15 7.13
CA ALA A 22 4.04 -4.81 6.77
C ALA A 22 2.52 -4.65 6.72
N THR A 23 1.81 -5.64 6.17
CA THR A 23 0.34 -5.64 6.13
C THR A 23 -0.26 -5.65 7.53
N VAL A 24 0.28 -6.48 8.43
CA VAL A 24 -0.15 -6.57 9.83
C VAL A 24 0.28 -5.34 10.65
N ALA A 25 1.39 -4.70 10.28
CA ALA A 25 1.85 -3.44 10.88
C ALA A 25 1.13 -2.21 10.33
N PHE A 26 0.09 -2.38 9.50
CA PHE A 26 -0.67 -1.31 8.87
C PHE A 26 0.15 -0.41 7.91
N LEU A 27 1.28 -0.90 7.40
CA LEU A 27 2.10 -0.18 6.43
C LEU A 27 1.47 -0.18 5.03
N PRO A 28 1.68 0.88 4.22
CA PRO A 28 1.13 0.98 2.89
C PRO A 28 1.75 -0.06 1.94
N GLY A 29 0.99 -1.11 1.62
CA GLY A 29 1.42 -2.19 0.72
C GLY A 29 1.75 -1.75 -0.70
N SER A 30 1.28 -0.57 -1.14
CA SER A 30 1.59 0.00 -2.47
C SER A 30 3.08 0.17 -2.72
N LEU A 31 3.85 0.58 -1.71
CA LEU A 31 5.31 0.73 -1.82
C LEU A 31 5.99 -0.62 -2.09
N LEU A 32 5.58 -1.64 -1.35
CA LEU A 32 6.11 -3.00 -1.50
C LEU A 32 5.69 -3.61 -2.84
N THR A 33 4.45 -3.39 -3.28
CA THR A 33 3.96 -3.88 -4.58
C THR A 33 4.70 -3.23 -5.76
N LEU A 34 4.96 -1.91 -5.70
CA LEU A 34 5.80 -1.23 -6.70
C LEU A 34 7.23 -1.78 -6.68
N GLY A 35 7.80 -1.94 -5.48
CA GLY A 35 9.13 -2.53 -5.30
C GLY A 35 9.23 -3.94 -5.87
N ALA A 36 8.19 -4.76 -5.74
CA ALA A 36 8.14 -6.09 -6.33
C ALA A 36 8.27 -6.06 -7.86
N GLY A 37 7.66 -5.06 -8.51
CA GLY A 37 7.78 -4.85 -9.95
C GLY A 37 9.20 -4.47 -10.38
N VAL A 38 9.87 -3.63 -9.59
CA VAL A 38 11.28 -3.25 -9.82
C VAL A 38 12.23 -4.44 -9.62
N LEU A 39 11.98 -5.27 -8.61
CA LEU A 39 12.91 -6.33 -8.17
C LEU A 39 12.73 -7.66 -8.91
N PHE A 40 11.49 -8.08 -9.15
CA PHE A 40 11.15 -9.42 -9.64
C PHE A 40 10.41 -9.40 -10.99
N GLY A 41 10.14 -8.21 -11.53
CA GLY A 41 9.34 -8.05 -12.75
C GLY A 41 7.86 -8.41 -12.56
N ILE A 42 7.12 -8.39 -13.66
CA ILE A 42 5.65 -8.42 -13.64
C ILE A 42 5.12 -9.77 -13.13
N VAL A 43 5.60 -10.89 -13.68
CA VAL A 43 5.03 -12.21 -13.42
C VAL A 43 5.34 -12.69 -12.01
N GLN A 44 6.63 -12.74 -11.65
CA GLN A 44 7.07 -13.21 -10.33
C GLN A 44 6.70 -12.22 -9.23
N GLY A 45 6.86 -10.91 -9.48
CA GLY A 45 6.45 -9.86 -8.54
C GLY A 45 4.96 -9.92 -8.22
N SER A 46 4.09 -10.12 -9.22
CA SER A 46 2.65 -10.26 -8.99
C SER A 46 2.32 -11.51 -8.18
N LEU A 47 2.99 -12.63 -8.44
CA LEU A 47 2.78 -13.87 -7.69
C LEU A 47 3.19 -13.71 -6.21
N TYR A 48 4.36 -13.15 -5.95
CA TYR A 48 4.86 -12.95 -4.59
C TYR A 48 4.03 -11.95 -3.80
N VAL A 49 3.63 -10.84 -4.44
CA VAL A 49 2.71 -9.88 -3.82
C VAL A 49 1.37 -10.54 -3.54
N PHE A 50 0.80 -11.30 -4.46
CA PHE A 50 -0.50 -11.95 -4.25
C PHE A 50 -0.47 -12.91 -3.05
N ILE A 51 0.58 -13.74 -2.94
CA ILE A 51 0.77 -14.65 -1.81
C ILE A 51 0.93 -13.87 -0.49
N GLY A 52 1.87 -12.92 -0.46
CA GLY A 52 2.15 -12.11 0.74
C GLY A 52 0.93 -11.29 1.18
N ALA A 53 0.22 -10.70 0.24
CA ALA A 53 -0.96 -9.88 0.50
C ALA A 53 -2.14 -10.74 0.97
N THR A 54 -2.35 -11.93 0.40
CA THR A 54 -3.42 -12.84 0.84
C THR A 54 -3.17 -13.32 2.27
N ILE A 55 -1.94 -13.75 2.57
CA ILE A 55 -1.58 -14.21 3.92
C ILE A 55 -1.61 -13.05 4.91
N GLY A 56 -1.00 -11.91 4.59
CA GLY A 56 -0.99 -10.72 5.44
C GLY A 56 -2.40 -10.19 5.71
N ALA A 57 -3.24 -10.10 4.68
CA ALA A 57 -4.64 -9.68 4.81
C ALA A 57 -5.44 -10.66 5.68
N THR A 58 -5.16 -11.96 5.56
CA THR A 58 -5.80 -13.00 6.39
C THR A 58 -5.38 -12.86 7.85
N LEU A 59 -4.10 -12.64 8.14
CA LEU A 59 -3.64 -12.41 9.51
C LEU A 59 -4.23 -11.13 10.10
N ALA A 60 -4.22 -10.01 9.37
CA ALA A 60 -4.85 -8.76 9.81
C ALA A 60 -6.37 -8.93 10.08
N PHE A 61 -7.06 -9.70 9.23
CA PHE A 61 -8.46 -10.06 9.43
C PHE A 61 -8.68 -10.89 10.70
N LEU A 62 -7.83 -11.90 10.96
CA LEU A 62 -7.92 -12.73 12.16
C LEU A 62 -7.61 -11.91 13.42
N VAL A 63 -6.63 -11.01 13.36
CA VAL A 63 -6.35 -10.05 14.43
C VAL A 63 -7.58 -9.20 14.71
N GLY A 64 -8.20 -8.61 13.68
CA GLY A 64 -9.45 -7.86 13.81
C GLY A 64 -10.59 -8.70 14.42
N ARG A 65 -10.70 -9.97 14.03
CA ARG A 65 -11.72 -10.88 14.52
C ARG A 65 -11.59 -11.23 15.99
N TYR A 66 -10.40 -11.65 16.41
CA TYR A 66 -10.23 -12.22 17.74
C TYR A 66 -9.87 -11.16 18.78
N LEU A 67 -9.13 -10.11 18.39
CA LEU A 67 -8.70 -9.06 19.32
C LEU A 67 -9.64 -7.86 19.33
N ALA A 68 -10.16 -7.44 18.16
CA ALA A 68 -10.88 -6.18 18.05
C ALA A 68 -12.42 -6.36 18.13
N ARG A 69 -12.97 -7.45 17.59
CA ARG A 69 -14.43 -7.63 17.43
C ARG A 69 -15.20 -7.53 18.74
N GLY A 70 -14.73 -8.14 19.82
CA GLY A 70 -15.40 -8.09 21.13
C GLY A 70 -15.49 -6.66 21.67
N TRP A 71 -14.38 -5.93 21.67
CA TRP A 71 -14.31 -4.54 22.13
C TRP A 71 -15.16 -3.60 21.27
N ILE A 72 -15.06 -3.72 19.93
CA ILE A 72 -15.85 -2.91 19.01
C ILE A 72 -17.35 -3.24 19.13
N SER A 73 -17.73 -4.52 19.21
CA SER A 73 -19.14 -4.88 19.33
C SER A 73 -19.78 -4.30 20.59
N GLN A 74 -19.04 -4.18 21.69
CA GLN A 74 -19.51 -3.51 22.90
C GLN A 74 -19.61 -1.99 22.72
N LYS A 75 -18.58 -1.36 22.12
CA LYS A 75 -18.54 0.09 21.92
C LYS A 75 -19.60 0.60 20.96
N ILE A 76 -20.00 -0.22 19.99
CA ILE A 76 -20.96 0.13 18.95
C ILE A 76 -22.30 -0.62 19.11
N ALA A 77 -22.55 -1.25 20.27
CA ALA A 77 -23.74 -2.06 20.56
C ALA A 77 -25.09 -1.33 20.35
N GLY A 78 -25.10 0.00 20.35
CA GLY A 78 -26.30 0.82 20.13
C GLY A 78 -26.46 1.37 18.70
N ASN A 79 -25.51 1.14 17.78
CA ASN A 79 -25.58 1.74 16.45
C ASN A 79 -26.29 0.81 15.46
N GLN A 80 -27.55 1.13 15.16
CA GLN A 80 -28.34 0.40 14.16
C GLN A 80 -27.65 0.35 12.78
N LYS A 81 -26.90 1.38 12.38
CA LYS A 81 -26.16 1.38 11.11
C LYS A 81 -25.07 0.31 11.11
N PHE A 82 -24.34 0.14 12.20
CA PHE A 82 -23.29 -0.88 12.30
C PHE A 82 -23.88 -2.28 12.25
N SER A 83 -24.98 -2.54 12.96
CA SER A 83 -25.67 -3.85 12.91
C SER A 83 -26.22 -4.15 11.51
N ALA A 84 -26.75 -3.15 10.81
CA ALA A 84 -27.21 -3.30 9.44
C ALA A 84 -26.06 -3.62 8.47
N ILE A 85 -24.93 -2.91 8.60
CA ILE A 85 -23.72 -3.17 7.82
C ILE A 85 -23.19 -4.58 8.13
N ASP A 86 -23.02 -4.95 9.40
CA ASP A 86 -22.53 -6.27 9.80
C ASP A 86 -23.38 -7.40 9.21
N ARG A 87 -24.70 -7.25 9.22
CA ARG A 87 -25.64 -8.23 8.67
C ARG A 87 -25.61 -8.28 7.14
N ALA A 88 -25.52 -7.14 6.47
CA ALA A 88 -25.41 -7.08 5.01
C ALA A 88 -24.08 -7.70 4.54
N VAL A 89 -22.99 -7.34 5.21
CA VAL A 89 -21.65 -7.85 4.95
C VAL A 89 -21.55 -9.34 5.28
N GLY A 90 -22.19 -9.82 6.35
CA GLY A 90 -22.21 -11.23 6.69
C GLY A 90 -22.99 -12.11 5.69
N LYS A 91 -24.07 -11.60 5.08
CA LYS A 91 -24.86 -12.36 4.09
C LYS A 91 -24.16 -12.52 2.75
N GLU A 92 -23.49 -11.47 2.29
CA GLU A 92 -22.86 -11.39 0.95
C GLU A 92 -21.34 -11.24 1.05
N GLY A 93 -20.73 -11.89 2.05
CA GLY A 93 -19.32 -11.67 2.44
C GLY A 93 -18.34 -11.80 1.30
N PHE A 94 -18.45 -12.87 0.50
CA PHE A 94 -17.60 -13.06 -0.67
C PHE A 94 -17.73 -11.91 -1.67
N LYS A 95 -18.98 -11.59 -2.07
CA LYS A 95 -19.27 -10.57 -3.07
C LYS A 95 -18.80 -9.19 -2.62
N ILE A 96 -19.04 -8.85 -1.37
CA ILE A 96 -18.66 -7.56 -0.80
C ILE A 96 -17.14 -7.45 -0.72
N VAL A 97 -16.45 -8.46 -0.19
CA VAL A 97 -14.97 -8.45 -0.16
C VAL A 97 -14.43 -8.33 -1.58
N LEU A 98 -14.92 -9.15 -2.52
CA LEU A 98 -14.45 -9.14 -3.92
C LEU A 98 -14.60 -7.76 -4.56
N LEU A 99 -15.79 -7.15 -4.45
CA LEU A 99 -16.05 -5.82 -5.00
C LEU A 99 -15.20 -4.75 -4.34
N THR A 100 -14.99 -4.82 -3.02
CA THR A 100 -14.10 -3.88 -2.31
C THR A 100 -12.62 -4.08 -2.64
N ARG A 101 -12.19 -5.27 -3.08
CA ARG A 101 -10.83 -5.51 -3.59
C ARG A 101 -10.63 -4.98 -5.01
N LEU A 102 -11.66 -5.09 -5.84
CA LEU A 102 -11.66 -4.53 -7.20
C LEU A 102 -11.76 -3.00 -7.18
N SER A 103 -12.38 -2.45 -6.15
CA SER A 103 -12.52 -1.01 -5.96
C SER A 103 -11.32 -0.40 -5.21
N PRO A 104 -10.63 0.61 -5.77
CA PRO A 104 -9.53 1.30 -5.10
C PRO A 104 -9.99 2.31 -4.03
N ILE A 105 -11.30 2.37 -3.73
CA ILE A 105 -11.88 3.40 -2.86
C ILE A 105 -11.42 3.29 -1.41
N PHE A 106 -11.13 2.07 -0.94
CA PHE A 106 -10.86 1.82 0.47
C PHE A 106 -9.39 1.46 0.72
N PRO A 107 -8.77 2.00 1.79
CA PRO A 107 -7.42 1.60 2.18
C PRO A 107 -7.35 0.10 2.49
N PHE A 108 -6.38 -0.58 1.89
CA PHE A 108 -6.22 -2.04 1.99
C PHE A 108 -6.21 -2.56 3.43
N ASN A 109 -5.40 -1.94 4.30
CA ASN A 109 -5.28 -2.37 5.69
C ASN A 109 -6.58 -2.13 6.47
N LEU A 110 -7.23 -0.98 6.26
CA LEU A 110 -8.50 -0.68 6.93
C LEU A 110 -9.58 -1.69 6.56
N LEU A 111 -9.67 -2.09 5.30
CA LEU A 111 -10.55 -3.18 4.86
C LEU A 111 -10.24 -4.48 5.57
N ASN A 112 -8.96 -4.86 5.72
CA ASN A 112 -8.58 -6.13 6.32
C ASN A 112 -9.06 -6.24 7.77
N TYR A 113 -8.79 -5.22 8.59
CA TYR A 113 -9.25 -5.18 9.97
C TYR A 113 -10.75 -4.99 10.09
N GLY A 114 -11.33 -4.12 9.26
CA GLY A 114 -12.77 -3.85 9.25
C GLY A 114 -13.59 -5.09 8.92
N MET A 115 -13.21 -5.83 7.87
CA MET A 115 -13.84 -7.11 7.52
C MET A 115 -13.64 -8.17 8.60
N GLY A 116 -12.54 -8.11 9.37
CA GLY A 116 -12.31 -8.97 10.53
C GLY A 116 -13.29 -8.73 11.68
N VAL A 117 -13.81 -7.52 11.79
CA VAL A 117 -14.78 -7.16 12.83
C VAL A 117 -16.22 -7.48 12.43
N THR A 118 -16.51 -7.61 11.13
CA THR A 118 -17.85 -7.98 10.63
C THR A 118 -18.12 -9.50 10.69
N GLY A 119 -19.26 -9.93 10.19
CA GLY A 119 -19.70 -11.33 10.09
C GLY A 119 -19.16 -12.12 8.90
N VAL A 120 -18.22 -11.58 8.11
CA VAL A 120 -17.66 -12.28 6.93
C VAL A 120 -17.00 -13.59 7.32
N ALA A 121 -17.30 -14.69 6.62
CA ALA A 121 -16.59 -15.95 6.85
C ALA A 121 -15.14 -15.88 6.32
N LEU A 122 -14.20 -16.50 7.04
CA LEU A 122 -12.79 -16.52 6.63
C LEU A 122 -12.60 -17.09 5.21
N LYS A 123 -13.33 -18.16 4.88
CA LYS A 123 -13.32 -18.78 3.55
C LYS A 123 -13.68 -17.77 2.44
N ASP A 124 -14.70 -16.95 2.67
CA ASP A 124 -15.20 -16.00 1.69
C ASP A 124 -14.19 -14.87 1.49
N TYR A 125 -13.54 -14.45 2.58
CA TYR A 125 -12.49 -13.45 2.56
C TYR A 125 -11.24 -13.90 1.79
N VAL A 126 -10.77 -15.14 2.03
CA VAL A 126 -9.61 -15.71 1.33
C VAL A 126 -9.93 -15.91 -0.16
N LEU A 127 -11.08 -16.51 -0.48
CA LEU A 127 -11.48 -16.73 -1.88
C LEU A 127 -11.68 -15.41 -2.63
N ALA A 128 -12.27 -14.40 -1.99
CA ALA A 128 -12.47 -13.09 -2.60
C ALA A 128 -11.16 -12.31 -2.80
N SER A 129 -10.04 -12.74 -2.21
CA SER A 129 -8.73 -12.10 -2.42
C SER A 129 -8.25 -12.19 -3.86
N VAL A 130 -8.81 -13.10 -4.68
CA VAL A 130 -8.60 -13.12 -6.14
C VAL A 130 -8.98 -11.80 -6.82
N GLY A 131 -9.89 -11.01 -6.23
CA GLY A 131 -10.23 -9.67 -6.71
C GLY A 131 -9.07 -8.68 -6.64
N MET A 132 -8.00 -9.00 -5.91
CA MET A 132 -6.79 -8.19 -5.84
C MET A 132 -5.88 -8.35 -7.05
N ILE A 133 -6.05 -9.41 -7.85
CA ILE A 133 -5.14 -9.76 -8.94
C ILE A 133 -5.00 -8.62 -9.96
N PRO A 134 -6.09 -8.02 -10.51
CA PRO A 134 -5.96 -6.96 -11.50
C PRO A 134 -5.20 -5.74 -10.95
N GLY A 135 -5.51 -5.32 -9.72
CA GLY A 135 -4.83 -4.22 -9.05
C GLY A 135 -3.36 -4.53 -8.76
N THR A 136 -3.06 -5.77 -8.35
CA THR A 136 -1.70 -6.24 -8.09
C THR A 136 -0.86 -6.17 -9.35
N ILE A 137 -1.34 -6.76 -10.45
CA ILE A 137 -0.64 -6.74 -11.74
C ILE A 137 -0.41 -5.31 -12.21
N MET A 138 -1.39 -4.42 -12.08
CA MET A 138 -1.26 -3.02 -12.49
C MET A 138 -0.17 -2.28 -11.70
N TYR A 139 -0.14 -2.41 -10.38
CA TYR A 139 0.89 -1.76 -9.55
C TYR A 139 2.28 -2.36 -9.80
N VAL A 140 2.39 -3.69 -9.90
CA VAL A 140 3.67 -4.36 -10.20
C VAL A 140 4.14 -3.94 -11.60
N TYR A 141 3.24 -3.82 -12.58
CA TYR A 141 3.57 -3.33 -13.91
C TYR A 141 4.15 -1.91 -13.88
N ILE A 142 3.51 -0.98 -13.18
CA ILE A 142 4.02 0.39 -12.98
C ILE A 142 5.42 0.36 -12.33
N GLY A 143 5.61 -0.47 -11.31
CA GLY A 143 6.91 -0.67 -10.68
C GLY A 143 7.97 -1.19 -11.67
N SER A 144 7.61 -2.18 -12.49
CA SER A 144 8.52 -2.74 -13.49
C SER A 144 8.91 -1.73 -14.57
N LEU A 145 7.98 -0.86 -14.99
CA LEU A 145 8.27 0.23 -15.93
C LEU A 145 9.25 1.24 -15.32
N ALA A 146 9.05 1.61 -14.06
CA ALA A 146 9.97 2.50 -13.35
C ALA A 146 11.38 1.87 -13.23
N GLY A 147 11.46 0.57 -12.98
CA GLY A 147 12.71 -0.19 -12.99
C GLY A 147 13.40 -0.16 -14.37
N SER A 148 12.66 -0.47 -15.43
CA SER A 148 13.18 -0.47 -16.81
C SER A 148 13.63 0.91 -17.29
N LEU A 149 12.92 1.98 -16.91
CA LEU A 149 13.34 3.36 -17.22
C LEU A 149 14.63 3.73 -16.49
N ALA A 150 14.78 3.31 -15.22
CA ALA A 150 15.99 3.53 -14.46
C ALA A 150 17.19 2.76 -15.03
N THR A 151 16.98 1.57 -15.60
CA THR A 151 18.04 0.82 -16.29
C THR A 151 18.40 1.45 -17.64
N ILE A 152 17.42 1.89 -18.44
CA ILE A 152 17.69 2.55 -19.73
C ILE A 152 18.46 3.87 -19.54
N GLY A 153 18.08 4.69 -18.55
CA GLY A 153 18.82 5.89 -18.17
C GLY A 153 20.17 5.60 -17.51
N GLY A 154 20.36 4.38 -16.98
CA GLY A 154 21.62 3.90 -16.41
C GLY A 154 22.57 3.25 -17.44
N GLU A 155 22.04 2.74 -18.55
CA GLU A 155 22.78 2.08 -19.62
C GLU A 155 23.26 3.06 -20.71
N THR A 156 22.92 4.36 -20.62
CA THR A 156 23.37 5.36 -21.60
C THR A 156 24.82 5.83 -21.42
N SER A 157 25.72 5.10 -20.76
CA SER A 157 27.18 5.35 -20.87
C SER A 157 28.02 4.18 -20.35
N ALA A 158 28.94 3.68 -21.18
CA ALA A 158 30.04 2.79 -20.77
C ALA A 158 31.09 3.45 -19.84
N ASN A 159 30.77 4.59 -19.21
CA ASN A 159 31.68 5.36 -18.37
C ASN A 159 31.16 5.45 -16.91
N PRO A 160 31.83 4.82 -15.93
CA PRO A 160 31.48 4.88 -14.52
C PRO A 160 31.27 6.30 -13.96
N VAL A 161 31.99 7.30 -14.50
CA VAL A 161 31.88 8.71 -14.08
C VAL A 161 30.53 9.31 -14.47
N ALA A 162 30.00 8.95 -15.64
CA ALA A 162 28.69 9.42 -16.10
C ALA A 162 27.55 8.85 -15.24
N GLN A 163 27.67 7.59 -14.80
CA GLN A 163 26.70 6.96 -13.90
C GLN A 163 26.63 7.64 -12.53
N TRP A 164 27.78 7.96 -11.92
CA TRP A 164 27.83 8.72 -10.68
C TRP A 164 27.29 10.14 -10.85
N THR A 165 27.58 10.77 -12.00
CA THR A 165 27.09 12.12 -12.32
C THR A 165 25.58 12.17 -12.43
N ILE A 166 24.95 11.23 -13.15
CA ILE A 166 23.49 11.17 -13.28
C ILE A 166 22.82 10.90 -11.92
N ARG A 167 23.40 10.04 -11.08
CA ARG A 167 22.88 9.77 -9.73
C ARG A 167 22.98 10.99 -8.82
N ILE A 168 24.10 11.71 -8.85
CA ILE A 168 24.29 12.94 -8.08
C ILE A 168 23.33 14.03 -8.57
N ILE A 169 23.20 14.21 -9.88
CA ILE A 169 22.25 15.17 -10.46
C ILE A 169 20.81 14.82 -10.07
N GLY A 170 20.41 13.55 -10.17
CA GLY A 170 19.09 13.09 -9.77
C GLY A 170 18.83 13.34 -8.29
N PHE A 171 19.80 13.03 -7.42
CA PHE A 171 19.71 13.30 -5.98
C PHE A 171 19.59 14.80 -5.68
N VAL A 172 20.42 15.64 -6.31
CA VAL A 172 20.37 17.10 -6.15
C VAL A 172 19.05 17.66 -6.65
N ALA A 173 18.53 17.16 -7.78
CA ALA A 173 17.22 17.56 -8.30
C ALA A 173 16.09 17.17 -7.35
N THR A 174 16.10 15.95 -6.80
CA THR A 174 15.11 15.52 -5.80
C THR A 174 15.16 16.43 -4.57
N VAL A 175 16.34 16.69 -4.01
CA VAL A 175 16.51 17.57 -2.84
C VAL A 175 16.02 19.00 -3.17
N ALA A 176 16.38 19.54 -4.33
CA ALA A 176 15.96 20.87 -4.75
C ALA A 176 14.44 20.97 -4.90
N VAL A 177 13.79 19.98 -5.52
CA VAL A 177 12.33 19.92 -5.66
C VAL A 177 11.67 19.81 -4.29
N THR A 178 12.15 18.92 -3.42
CA THR A 178 11.61 18.77 -2.06
C THR A 178 11.71 20.07 -1.27
N LEU A 179 12.85 20.77 -1.31
CA LEU A 179 13.02 22.05 -0.64
C LEU A 179 12.13 23.15 -1.25
N TYR A 180 11.99 23.18 -2.57
CA TYR A 180 11.16 24.16 -3.26
C TYR A 180 9.67 23.99 -2.91
N VAL A 181 9.17 22.76 -2.97
CA VAL A 181 7.79 22.42 -2.58
C VAL A 181 7.56 22.73 -1.12
N THR A 182 8.50 22.38 -0.24
CA THR A 182 8.41 22.71 1.20
C THR A 182 8.37 24.22 1.44
N LYS A 183 9.17 24.99 0.68
CA LYS A 183 9.19 26.45 0.78
C LYS A 183 7.88 27.09 0.31
N ILE A 184 7.30 26.60 -0.79
CA ILE A 184 5.99 27.05 -1.26
C ILE A 184 4.90 26.70 -0.25
N ALA A 185 4.89 25.47 0.23
CA ALA A 185 3.90 25.02 1.22
C ALA A 185 3.98 25.90 2.48
N ARG A 186 5.19 26.15 2.99
CA ARG A 186 5.40 27.01 4.17
C ARG A 186 4.99 28.46 3.92
N LYS A 187 5.30 29.03 2.74
CA LYS A 187 4.88 30.39 2.37
C LYS A 187 3.34 30.50 2.29
N ALA A 188 2.68 29.51 1.71
CA ALA A 188 1.21 29.48 1.63
C ALA A 188 0.54 29.29 3.01
N LEU A 189 1.18 28.52 3.89
CA LEU A 189 0.77 28.40 5.29
C LEU A 189 0.95 29.72 6.05
N ASP A 190 2.09 30.40 5.91
CA ASP A 190 2.37 31.67 6.59
C ASP A 190 1.41 32.78 6.10
N GLU A 191 1.14 32.88 4.79
CA GLU A 191 0.14 33.81 4.23
C GLU A 191 -1.29 33.54 4.77
N SER A 192 -1.64 32.27 5.01
CA SER A 192 -2.96 31.92 5.57
C SER A 192 -3.10 32.26 7.06
N ILE A 193 -2.01 32.14 7.84
CA ILE A 193 -1.99 32.48 9.26
C ILE A 193 -2.09 34.01 9.43
N ASP A 194 -1.30 34.77 8.66
CA ASP A 194 -1.28 36.24 8.72
C ASP A 194 -2.64 36.85 8.32
N THR A 195 -3.33 36.24 7.35
CA THR A 195 -4.69 36.65 6.96
C THR A 195 -5.71 36.34 8.07
N SER A 196 -5.58 35.21 8.77
CA SER A 196 -6.48 34.83 9.86
C SER A 196 -6.32 35.69 11.13
N ASP A 197 -5.09 36.12 11.43
CA ASP A 197 -4.81 37.00 12.58
C ASP A 197 -5.31 38.44 12.33
N ILE A 198 -5.26 38.93 11.08
CA ILE A 198 -5.80 40.24 10.70
C ILE A 198 -7.33 40.28 10.80
N ASP A 199 -8.02 39.20 10.43
CA ASP A 199 -9.48 39.11 10.53
C ASP A 199 -9.96 38.92 11.98
N ALA A 200 -9.17 38.26 12.83
CA ALA A 200 -9.43 38.12 14.27
C ALA A 200 -9.23 39.44 15.03
N ALA A 201 -8.30 40.31 14.62
CA ALA A 201 -8.04 41.60 15.26
C ALA A 201 -9.06 42.71 14.91
N LYS A 202 -9.92 42.49 13.91
CA LYS A 202 -10.95 43.44 13.46
C LYS A 202 -12.35 43.19 14.05
N ASN A 203 -12.55 42.10 14.80
CA ASN A 203 -13.78 41.78 15.53
C ASN A 203 -13.60 41.99 17.04
#